data_AF-M9PLJ3-F1
#
_entry.id   AF-M9PLJ3-F1
#
_cell.length_a   1.000
_cell.length_b   1.000
_cell.length_c   1.000
_cell.angle_alpha   90.00
_cell.angle_beta   90.00
_cell.angle_gamma   90.00
#
_symmetry.space_group_name_H-M   'P 1'
#
loop_
_entity.id
_entity.type
_entity.pdbx_description
1 polymer ?
#
loop_
_entity_poly.entity_id
_entity_poly.type
_entity_poly.pdbx_seq_one_letter_code
_entity_poly.pdbx_strand_id
1 'polypeptide(L)'
;SNELLSIWKADLNDINECFDDVTRGCVGIFHVATPMNFQSKDPENEVIKPAINGMLGILRSCKRAGTVKRVIFTSSAGTVNVEEKQAEVYDESSWSDLDFVNRVKMTGWMYFLSKTLAEKAAWEFVKDNDIHFITIIPTLVVGSFLISGMPPSMITALSLITGNEAHYSIIKQAQFVHLDDLCDA
;
A
#
# COMPACT_ATOMS: atom_id res chain seq x y z
N SER A 1 -32.52 -9.79 -6.32
CA SER A 1 -31.83 -9.97 -5.03
C SER A 1 -31.23 -8.63 -4.63
N ASN A 2 -31.29 -8.24 -3.36
CA ASN A 2 -30.63 -7.03 -2.85
C ASN A 2 -29.25 -7.39 -2.30
N GLU A 3 -28.43 -8.08 -3.11
CA GLU A 3 -27.04 -8.37 -2.74
C GLU A 3 -26.20 -7.16 -3.08
N LEU A 4 -25.58 -6.55 -2.06
CA LEU A 4 -24.72 -5.36 -2.19
C LEU A 4 -23.23 -5.70 -2.33
N LEU A 5 -22.89 -6.99 -2.27
CA LEU A 5 -21.51 -7.50 -2.38
C LEU A 5 -21.41 -8.49 -3.54
N SER A 6 -20.44 -8.25 -4.43
CA SER A 6 -20.04 -9.18 -5.49
C SER A 6 -18.54 -9.43 -5.39
N ILE A 7 -18.10 -10.63 -5.77
CA ILE A 7 -16.69 -11.06 -5.68
C ILE A 7 -16.14 -11.20 -7.09
N TRP A 8 -14.99 -10.57 -7.34
CA TRP A 8 -14.31 -10.56 -8.63
C TRP A 8 -12.88 -11.06 -8.46
N LYS A 9 -12.42 -11.88 -9.40
CA LYS A 9 -11.03 -12.35 -9.43
C LYS A 9 -10.17 -11.31 -10.15
N ALA A 10 -9.12 -10.83 -9.48
CA ALA A 10 -8.10 -9.98 -10.07
C ALA A 10 -6.76 -10.21 -9.38
N ASP A 11 -5.65 -9.95 -10.07
CA ASP A 11 -4.28 -10.12 -9.56
C ASP A 11 -3.41 -8.97 -10.05
N LEU A 12 -2.62 -8.36 -9.15
CA LEU A 12 -1.71 -7.25 -9.48
C LEU A 12 -0.59 -7.66 -10.45
N ASN A 13 -0.30 -8.97 -10.56
CA ASN A 13 0.65 -9.51 -11.52
C ASN A 13 0.06 -9.66 -12.93
N ASP A 14 -1.26 -9.60 -13.08
CA ASP A 14 -1.89 -9.76 -14.38
C ASP A 14 -1.95 -8.43 -15.13
N ILE A 15 -1.02 -8.28 -16.08
CA ILE A 15 -0.87 -7.09 -16.91
C ILE A 15 -1.95 -6.96 -18.01
N ASN A 16 -2.79 -7.99 -18.22
CA ASN A 16 -3.77 -8.03 -19.30
C ASN A 16 -5.17 -7.56 -18.85
N GLU A 17 -5.28 -6.29 -18.46
CA GLU A 17 -6.59 -5.62 -18.25
C GLU A 17 -7.50 -6.28 -17.19
N CYS A 18 -6.92 -7.04 -16.24
CA CYS A 18 -7.68 -7.80 -15.24
C CYS A 18 -8.59 -6.95 -14.33
N PHE A 19 -8.42 -5.63 -14.33
CA PHE A 19 -9.22 -4.70 -13.54
C PHE A 19 -10.37 -4.05 -14.31
N ASP A 20 -10.49 -4.25 -15.63
CA ASP A 20 -11.52 -3.56 -16.44
C ASP A 20 -12.94 -3.97 -16.07
N ASP A 21 -13.16 -5.26 -15.80
CA ASP A 21 -14.46 -5.73 -15.32
C ASP A 21 -14.74 -5.23 -13.90
N VAL A 22 -13.70 -5.09 -13.07
CA VAL A 22 -13.80 -4.62 -11.68
C VAL A 22 -14.10 -3.13 -11.60
N THR A 23 -13.59 -2.31 -12.54
CA THR A 23 -13.82 -0.85 -12.53
C THR A 23 -15.09 -0.42 -13.27
N ARG A 24 -15.69 -1.31 -14.08
CA ARG A 24 -16.85 -0.97 -14.91
C ARG A 24 -18.07 -0.60 -14.05
N GLY A 25 -18.52 0.64 -14.18
CA GLY A 25 -19.69 1.15 -13.46
C GLY A 25 -19.40 1.59 -12.01
N CYS A 26 -18.17 1.44 -11.54
CA CYS A 26 -17.76 1.99 -10.25
C CYS A 26 -17.68 3.52 -10.31
N VAL A 27 -18.12 4.18 -9.25
CA VAL A 27 -17.98 5.63 -9.08
C VAL A 27 -16.76 6.02 -8.25
N GLY A 28 -16.24 5.08 -7.46
CA GLY A 28 -15.03 5.23 -6.67
C GLY A 28 -14.35 3.88 -6.47
N ILE A 29 -13.03 3.91 -6.29
CA ILE A 29 -12.20 2.72 -6.08
C ILE A 29 -11.33 2.92 -4.84
N PHE A 30 -11.30 1.92 -3.97
CA PHE A 30 -10.33 1.80 -2.89
C PHE A 30 -9.29 0.75 -3.27
N HIS A 31 -8.07 1.20 -3.59
CA HIS A 31 -6.96 0.30 -3.87
C HIS A 31 -6.16 0.04 -2.59
N VAL A 32 -6.50 -1.07 -1.92
CA VAL A 32 -5.87 -1.52 -0.67
C VAL A 32 -4.87 -2.66 -0.89
N ALA A 33 -5.09 -3.48 -1.93
CA ALA A 33 -4.28 -4.66 -2.21
C ALA A 33 -2.81 -4.31 -2.52
N THR A 34 -1.87 -5.11 -2.02
CA THR A 34 -0.44 -4.95 -2.32
C THR A 34 0.28 -6.29 -2.12
N PRO A 35 1.37 -6.58 -2.86
CA PRO A 35 2.19 -7.76 -2.61
C PRO A 35 2.88 -7.67 -1.24
N MET A 36 2.62 -8.63 -0.36
CA MET A 36 3.11 -8.65 1.02
C MET A 36 4.06 -9.83 1.30
N ASN A 37 5.07 -10.04 0.43
CA ASN A 37 6.10 -11.05 0.63
C ASN A 37 7.44 -10.41 1.05
N PHE A 38 7.66 -10.24 2.35
CA PHE A 38 8.89 -9.65 2.90
C PHE A 38 10.13 -10.57 2.83
N GLN A 39 9.97 -11.82 2.39
CA GLN A 39 11.05 -12.81 2.30
C GLN A 39 11.33 -13.24 0.85
N SER A 40 10.83 -12.46 -0.12
CA SER A 40 11.06 -12.74 -1.54
C SER A 40 12.55 -12.83 -1.87
N LYS A 41 12.92 -13.84 -2.67
CA LYS A 41 14.28 -13.97 -3.22
C LYS A 41 14.47 -13.18 -4.51
N ASP A 42 13.38 -12.74 -5.12
CA ASP A 42 13.35 -11.86 -6.29
C ASP A 42 12.39 -10.69 -6.05
N PRO A 43 12.71 -9.77 -5.12
CA PRO A 43 11.79 -8.70 -4.74
C PRO A 43 11.41 -7.78 -5.89
N GLU A 44 12.29 -7.65 -6.88
CA GLU A 44 12.06 -6.83 -8.06
C GLU A 44 10.85 -7.34 -8.85
N ASN A 45 10.81 -8.65 -9.15
CA ASN A 45 9.74 -9.22 -9.97
C ASN A 45 8.52 -9.68 -9.14
N GLU A 46 8.69 -10.01 -7.87
CA GLU A 46 7.60 -10.55 -7.03
C GLU A 46 6.90 -9.48 -6.18
N VAL A 47 7.52 -8.32 -5.93
CA VAL A 47 6.99 -7.29 -5.02
C VAL A 47 6.96 -5.91 -5.67
N ILE A 48 8.10 -5.42 -6.16
CA ILE A 48 8.26 -4.04 -6.62
C ILE A 48 7.51 -3.80 -7.93
N LYS A 49 7.83 -4.57 -8.98
CA LYS A 49 7.15 -4.43 -10.28
C LYS A 49 5.65 -4.67 -10.19
N PRO A 50 5.14 -5.72 -9.50
CA PRO A 50 3.70 -5.93 -9.39
C PRO A 50 2.98 -4.80 -8.65
N ALA A 51 3.58 -4.20 -7.62
CA ALA A 51 2.98 -3.07 -6.94
C ALA A 51 2.82 -1.85 -7.87
N ILE A 52 3.88 -1.52 -8.63
CA ILE A 52 3.86 -0.39 -9.57
C ILE A 52 2.90 -0.67 -10.74
N ASN A 53 3.04 -1.83 -11.38
CA ASN A 53 2.26 -2.20 -12.56
C ASN A 53 0.79 -2.40 -12.23
N GLY A 54 0.47 -3.01 -11.07
CA GLY A 54 -0.88 -3.17 -10.58
C GLY A 54 -1.55 -1.83 -10.29
N MET A 55 -0.88 -0.91 -9.59
CA MET A 55 -1.37 0.45 -9.35
C MET A 55 -1.67 1.17 -10.66
N LEU A 56 -0.72 1.19 -11.61
CA LEU A 56 -0.94 1.83 -12.91
C LEU A 56 -2.00 1.11 -13.75
N GLY A 57 -2.11 -0.21 -13.62
CA GLY A 57 -3.13 -1.03 -14.27
C GLY A 57 -4.53 -0.65 -13.82
N ILE A 58 -4.74 -0.49 -12.50
CA ILE A 58 -6.00 -0.02 -11.93
C ILE A 58 -6.32 1.39 -12.43
N LEU A 59 -5.37 2.33 -12.41
CA LEU A 59 -5.61 3.69 -12.90
C LEU A 59 -5.97 3.74 -14.39
N ARG A 60 -5.28 2.94 -15.23
CA ARG A 60 -5.63 2.80 -16.65
C ARG A 60 -7.05 2.24 -16.83
N SER A 61 -7.42 1.26 -16.01
CA SER A 61 -8.76 0.65 -16.04
C SER A 61 -9.85 1.61 -15.56
N CYS A 62 -9.55 2.44 -14.56
CA CYS A 62 -10.43 3.53 -14.10
C CYS A 62 -10.64 4.57 -15.21
N LYS A 63 -9.56 4.98 -15.89
CA LYS A 63 -9.61 5.90 -17.03
C LYS A 63 -10.48 5.33 -18.15
N ARG A 64 -10.27 4.07 -18.54
CA ARG A 64 -11.07 3.40 -19.59
C ARG A 64 -12.55 3.29 -19.21
N ALA A 65 -12.84 2.97 -17.96
CA ALA A 65 -14.21 2.86 -17.47
C ALA A 65 -14.97 4.20 -17.52
N GLY A 66 -14.27 5.33 -17.38
CA GLY A 66 -14.82 6.69 -17.49
C GLY A 66 -15.88 7.07 -16.44
N THR A 67 -16.24 6.13 -15.57
CA THR A 67 -17.28 6.27 -14.53
C THR A 67 -16.67 6.50 -13.14
N VAL A 68 -15.42 6.11 -12.94
CA VAL A 68 -14.69 6.26 -11.68
C VAL A 68 -14.31 7.73 -11.50
N LYS A 69 -14.87 8.37 -10.48
CA LYS A 69 -14.64 9.80 -10.18
C LYS A 69 -13.51 10.01 -9.19
N ARG A 70 -13.23 9.03 -8.34
CA ARG A 70 -12.21 9.10 -7.29
C ARG A 70 -11.53 7.76 -7.07
N VAL A 71 -10.21 7.78 -6.97
CA VAL A 71 -9.41 6.62 -6.58
C VAL A 71 -8.70 6.95 -5.28
N ILE A 72 -8.95 6.14 -4.25
CA ILE A 72 -8.28 6.21 -2.95
C ILE A 72 -7.27 5.08 -2.89
N PHE A 73 -5.99 5.41 -2.76
CA PHE A 73 -4.91 4.46 -2.61
C PHE A 73 -4.45 4.42 -1.16
N THR A 74 -4.50 3.24 -0.55
CA THR A 74 -3.89 3.02 0.76
C THR A 74 -2.38 2.92 0.57
N SER A 75 -1.65 4.00 0.84
CA SER A 75 -0.18 4.03 0.81
C SER A 75 0.40 3.46 2.11
N SER A 76 1.50 3.99 2.64
CA SER A 76 2.18 3.50 3.84
C SER A 76 3.09 4.56 4.44
N ALA A 77 3.23 4.63 5.76
CA ALA A 77 4.26 5.43 6.40
C ALA A 77 5.68 5.10 5.89
N GLY A 78 5.89 3.89 5.36
CA GLY A 78 7.12 3.50 4.67
C GLY A 78 7.43 4.29 3.39
N THR A 79 6.51 5.14 2.91
CA THR A 79 6.77 6.10 1.83
C THR A 79 7.24 7.45 2.34
N VAL A 80 7.17 7.69 3.66
CA VAL A 80 7.37 9.00 4.29
C VAL A 80 8.66 9.06 5.11
N ASN A 81 8.89 8.11 6.03
CA ASN A 81 9.91 8.26 7.08
C ASN A 81 11.08 7.27 7.02
N VAL A 82 11.31 6.56 5.92
CA VAL A 82 12.43 5.62 5.84
C VAL A 82 13.68 6.34 5.35
N GLU A 83 14.46 6.85 6.30
CA GLU A 83 15.70 7.59 6.08
C GLU A 83 16.70 7.38 7.23
N GLU A 84 17.98 7.69 6.98
CA GLU A 84 19.07 7.43 7.93
C GLU A 84 18.95 8.23 9.23
N LYS A 85 18.51 9.49 9.13
CA LYS A 85 18.31 10.38 10.26
C LYS A 85 16.85 10.77 10.35
N GLN A 86 16.16 10.24 11.35
CA GLN A 86 14.75 10.54 11.58
C GLN A 86 14.52 12.01 11.93
N ALA A 87 13.48 12.60 11.37
CA ALA A 87 12.91 13.87 11.81
C ALA A 87 12.12 13.69 13.11
N GLU A 88 11.87 14.79 13.83
CA GLU A 88 11.02 14.76 15.03
C GLU A 88 9.54 14.59 14.68
N VAL A 89 9.11 15.19 13.56
CA VAL A 89 7.75 15.16 13.05
C VAL A 89 7.82 14.99 11.53
N TYR A 90 6.92 14.17 11.00
CA TYR A 90 6.72 13.96 9.58
C TYR A 90 5.35 14.48 9.16
N ASP A 91 5.27 14.98 7.94
CA ASP A 91 4.03 15.44 7.29
C ASP A 91 3.97 14.94 5.83
N GLU A 92 2.91 15.31 5.11
CA GLU A 92 2.66 14.87 3.74
C GLU A 92 3.65 15.44 2.71
N SER A 93 4.54 16.37 3.09
CA SER A 93 5.62 16.86 2.23
C SER A 93 6.85 15.93 2.24
N SER A 94 6.90 15.01 3.20
CA SER A 94 8.04 14.12 3.44
C SER A 94 7.99 12.88 2.56
N TRP A 95 9.17 12.42 2.12
CA TRP A 95 9.32 11.18 1.34
C TRP A 95 10.55 10.40 1.80
N SER A 96 10.43 9.08 1.79
CA SER A 96 11.51 8.16 2.14
C SER A 96 12.69 8.25 1.16
N ASP A 97 13.90 8.09 1.70
CA ASP A 97 15.16 8.06 0.95
C ASP A 97 15.35 6.67 0.32
N LEU A 98 15.09 6.57 -0.98
CA LEU A 98 15.19 5.31 -1.71
C LEU A 98 16.63 4.79 -1.85
N ASP A 99 17.64 5.67 -1.79
CA ASP A 99 19.05 5.26 -1.81
C ASP A 99 19.42 4.63 -0.47
N PHE A 100 18.93 5.19 0.64
CA PHE A 100 19.05 4.59 1.96
C PHE A 100 18.33 3.24 2.05
N VAL A 101 17.08 3.15 1.59
CA VAL A 101 16.30 1.90 1.57
C VAL A 101 17.06 0.79 0.81
N ASN A 102 17.56 1.08 -0.39
CA ASN A 102 18.29 0.11 -1.22
C ASN A 102 19.66 -0.27 -0.65
N ARG A 103 20.34 0.66 0.02
CA ARG A 103 21.66 0.42 0.63
C ARG A 103 21.55 -0.46 1.87
N VAL A 104 20.63 -0.15 2.78
CA VAL A 104 20.58 -0.78 4.11
C VAL A 104 19.75 -2.07 4.12
N LYS A 105 18.71 -2.18 3.28
CA LYS A 105 17.88 -3.38 3.14
C LYS A 105 17.36 -3.94 4.48
N MET A 106 16.82 -3.05 5.31
CA MET A 106 16.22 -3.37 6.61
C MET A 106 14.97 -4.26 6.47
N THR A 107 14.46 -4.80 7.58
CA THR A 107 13.18 -5.54 7.59
C THR A 107 12.09 -4.73 6.87
N GLY A 108 11.50 -5.31 5.82
CA GLY A 108 10.45 -4.65 5.03
C GLY A 108 10.94 -3.74 3.89
N TRP A 109 12.25 -3.61 3.64
CA TRP A 109 12.80 -2.67 2.64
C TRP A 109 12.14 -2.73 1.26
N MET A 110 11.88 -3.94 0.74
CA MET A 110 11.27 -4.12 -0.57
C MET A 110 9.83 -3.62 -0.64
N TYR A 111 9.11 -3.64 0.48
CA TYR A 111 7.77 -3.09 0.59
C TYR A 111 7.81 -1.57 0.68
N PHE A 112 8.73 -0.99 1.46
CA PHE A 112 8.91 0.47 1.52
C PHE A 112 9.24 1.02 0.13
N LEU A 113 10.17 0.35 -0.58
CA LEU A 113 10.52 0.70 -1.94
C LEU A 113 9.34 0.55 -2.90
N SER A 114 8.61 -0.58 -2.87
CA SER A 114 7.49 -0.82 -3.78
C SER A 114 6.33 0.16 -3.58
N LYS A 115 5.95 0.44 -2.33
CA LYS A 115 4.90 1.42 -2.00
C LYS A 115 5.29 2.82 -2.43
N THR A 116 6.53 3.24 -2.18
CA THR A 116 7.02 4.57 -2.56
C THR A 116 7.01 4.75 -4.07
N LEU A 117 7.52 3.76 -4.81
CA LEU A 117 7.56 3.82 -6.27
C LEU A 117 6.16 3.75 -6.88
N ALA A 118 5.26 2.90 -6.35
CA ALA A 118 3.89 2.81 -6.82
C ALA A 118 3.13 4.13 -6.59
N GLU A 119 3.30 4.76 -5.42
CA GLU A 119 2.67 6.06 -5.12
C GLU A 119 3.18 7.17 -6.03
N LYS A 120 4.51 7.28 -6.21
CA LYS A 120 5.11 8.27 -7.13
C LYS A 120 4.63 8.06 -8.56
N ALA A 121 4.58 6.81 -9.04
CA ALA A 121 4.09 6.50 -10.38
C ALA A 121 2.60 6.82 -10.54
N ALA A 122 1.78 6.59 -9.52
CA ALA A 122 0.37 6.96 -9.51
C ALA A 122 0.18 8.47 -9.60
N TRP A 123 0.90 9.24 -8.77
CA TRP A 123 0.88 10.69 -8.81
C TRP A 123 1.33 11.25 -10.15
N GLU A 124 2.34 10.64 -10.79
CA GLU A 124 2.75 11.04 -12.13
C GLU A 124 1.68 10.74 -13.17
N PHE A 125 1.08 9.55 -13.12
CA PHE A 125 0.01 9.17 -14.06
C PHE A 125 -1.16 10.14 -13.99
N VAL A 126 -1.63 10.53 -12.80
CA VAL A 126 -2.84 11.35 -12.67
C VAL A 126 -2.62 12.82 -13.01
N LYS A 127 -1.40 13.31 -13.20
CA LYS A 127 -1.15 14.68 -13.69
C LYS A 127 -1.74 14.92 -15.08
N ASP A 128 -1.66 13.91 -15.94
CA ASP A 128 -2.12 13.99 -17.34
C ASP A 128 -3.50 13.35 -17.55
N ASN A 129 -4.17 12.94 -16.46
CA ASN A 129 -5.41 12.18 -16.51
C ASN A 129 -6.41 12.72 -15.49
N ASP A 130 -7.65 12.98 -15.92
CA ASP A 130 -8.71 13.54 -15.06
C ASP A 130 -9.28 12.49 -14.08
N ILE A 131 -8.44 12.05 -13.14
CA ILE A 131 -8.78 11.14 -12.05
C ILE A 131 -8.49 11.87 -10.75
N HIS A 132 -9.52 12.09 -9.93
CA HIS A 132 -9.31 12.59 -8.57
C HIS A 132 -8.64 11.49 -7.72
N PHE A 133 -7.35 11.62 -7.52
CA PHE A 133 -6.54 10.67 -6.78
C PHE A 133 -6.24 11.17 -5.37
N ILE A 134 -6.40 10.28 -4.40
CA ILE A 134 -6.11 10.54 -2.98
C ILE A 134 -5.27 9.38 -2.47
N THR A 135 -4.25 9.69 -1.67
CA THR A 135 -3.50 8.69 -0.93
C THR A 135 -3.78 8.83 0.56
N ILE A 136 -3.96 7.70 1.25
CA ILE A 136 -4.03 7.64 2.72
C ILE A 136 -2.77 6.93 3.19
N ILE A 137 -2.06 7.52 4.14
CA ILE A 137 -0.75 7.04 4.61
C ILE A 137 -0.91 6.48 6.04
N PRO A 138 -1.34 5.21 6.19
CA PRO A 138 -1.39 4.60 7.51
C PRO A 138 0.00 4.34 8.06
N THR A 139 0.12 4.46 9.38
CA THR A 139 1.27 3.99 10.15
C THR A 139 1.08 2.51 10.52
N LEU A 140 1.49 2.04 11.70
CA LEU A 140 1.24 0.66 12.08
C LEU A 140 -0.22 0.48 12.51
N VAL A 141 -1.00 -0.18 11.65
CA VAL A 141 -2.43 -0.43 11.88
C VAL A 141 -2.63 -1.54 12.92
N VAL A 142 -3.35 -1.23 13.99
CA VAL A 142 -3.62 -2.16 15.10
C VAL A 142 -5.12 -2.14 15.41
N GLY A 143 -5.70 -3.30 15.70
CA GLY A 143 -7.12 -3.38 16.07
C GLY A 143 -7.67 -4.79 15.99
N SER A 144 -8.97 -4.90 16.25
CA SER A 144 -9.72 -6.14 16.01
C SER A 144 -9.86 -6.38 14.51
N PHE A 145 -9.85 -7.63 14.06
CA PHE A 145 -9.92 -7.97 12.63
C PHE A 145 -10.84 -9.17 12.39
N LEU A 146 -11.43 -9.24 11.19
CA LEU A 146 -12.40 -10.27 10.82
C LEU A 146 -11.76 -11.52 10.17
N ILE A 147 -10.51 -11.41 9.73
CA ILE A 147 -9.81 -12.49 9.04
C ILE A 147 -9.33 -13.58 10.03
N SER A 148 -9.23 -14.83 9.56
CA SER A 148 -8.80 -15.95 10.41
C SER A 148 -7.29 -16.07 10.59
N GLY A 149 -6.50 -15.45 9.70
CA GLY A 149 -5.04 -15.44 9.77
C GLY A 149 -4.51 -14.23 10.56
N MET A 150 -3.27 -14.34 11.04
CA MET A 150 -2.61 -13.22 11.71
C MET A 150 -2.34 -12.08 10.70
N PRO A 151 -2.88 -10.86 10.90
CA PRO A 151 -2.57 -9.73 10.03
C PRO A 151 -1.07 -9.39 10.07
N PRO A 152 -0.43 -9.04 8.93
CA PRO A 152 0.99 -8.72 8.90
C PRO A 152 1.41 -7.59 9.87
N SER A 153 0.58 -6.56 10.03
CA SER A 153 0.86 -5.47 10.98
C SER A 153 0.83 -5.94 12.44
N MET A 154 -0.05 -6.90 12.77
CA MET A 154 -0.15 -7.46 14.11
C MET A 154 1.07 -8.31 14.49
N ILE A 155 1.76 -8.94 13.52
CA ILE A 155 3.05 -9.60 13.75
C ILE A 155 4.07 -8.59 14.29
N THR A 156 4.14 -7.40 13.68
CA THR A 156 5.01 -6.31 14.13
C THR A 156 4.54 -5.74 15.47
N ALA A 157 3.25 -5.45 15.62
CA ALA A 157 2.70 -4.81 16.81
C ALA A 157 2.83 -5.68 18.07
N LEU A 158 2.69 -7.01 17.92
CA LEU A 158 2.80 -7.98 19.02
C LEU A 158 4.22 -8.57 19.14
N SER A 159 5.20 -8.01 18.43
CA SER A 159 6.57 -8.56 18.41
C SER A 159 7.21 -8.62 19.80
N LEU A 160 7.00 -7.63 20.66
CA LEU A 160 7.52 -7.63 22.04
C LEU A 160 6.91 -8.73 22.92
N ILE A 161 5.65 -9.11 22.65
CA ILE A 161 4.97 -10.19 23.38
C ILE A 161 5.45 -11.55 22.89
N THR A 162 5.63 -11.68 21.57
CA THR A 162 6.03 -12.94 20.92
C THR A 162 7.54 -13.18 20.90
N GLY A 163 8.35 -12.17 21.26
CA GLY A 163 9.80 -12.22 21.18
C GLY A 163 10.36 -12.14 19.75
N ASN A 164 9.59 -11.60 18.79
CA ASN A 164 10.02 -11.53 17.39
C ASN A 164 10.93 -10.31 17.13
N GLU A 165 12.20 -10.44 17.49
CA GLU A 165 13.18 -9.34 17.46
C GLU A 165 13.39 -8.70 16.08
N ALA A 166 13.14 -9.45 14.99
CA ALA A 166 13.30 -8.95 13.62
C ALA A 166 12.38 -7.76 13.30
N HIS A 167 11.31 -7.57 14.07
CA HIS A 167 10.34 -6.49 13.91
C HIS A 167 10.55 -5.30 14.86
N TYR A 168 11.48 -5.40 15.83
CA TYR A 168 11.71 -4.34 16.82
C TYR A 168 12.19 -3.03 16.20
N SER A 169 12.90 -3.10 15.07
CA SER A 169 13.35 -1.93 14.33
C SER A 169 12.19 -1.02 13.90
N ILE A 170 11.04 -1.60 13.54
CA ILE A 170 9.86 -0.86 13.09
C ILE A 170 9.16 -0.17 14.28
N ILE A 171 9.18 -0.79 15.47
CA ILE A 171 8.48 -0.26 16.65
C ILE A 171 9.36 0.54 17.61
N LYS A 172 10.66 0.68 17.31
CA LYS A 172 11.61 1.45 18.14
C LYS A 172 11.15 2.90 18.35
N GLN A 173 10.56 3.50 17.31
CA GLN A 173 9.94 4.82 17.34
C GLN A 173 8.59 4.70 16.61
N ALA A 174 7.68 3.90 17.15
CA ALA A 174 6.45 3.55 16.44
C ALA A 174 5.39 4.67 16.45
N GLN A 175 4.63 4.71 15.36
CA GLN A 175 3.37 5.42 15.23
C GLN A 175 2.28 4.38 14.96
N PHE A 176 1.09 4.58 15.51
CA PHE A 176 -0.01 3.62 15.40
C PHE A 176 -1.30 4.32 14.98
N VAL A 177 -2.19 3.55 14.36
CA VAL A 177 -3.56 3.96 14.08
C VAL A 177 -4.50 2.77 14.34
N HIS A 178 -5.69 3.04 14.86
CA HIS A 178 -6.69 1.99 15.04
C HIS A 178 -7.25 1.55 13.68
N LEU A 179 -7.57 0.26 13.53
CA LEU A 179 -8.13 -0.25 12.26
C LEU A 179 -9.42 0.48 11.86
N ASP A 180 -10.35 0.63 12.80
CA ASP A 180 -11.64 1.29 12.50
C ASP A 180 -11.44 2.77 12.14
N ASP A 181 -10.54 3.48 12.85
CA ASP A 181 -10.21 4.88 12.52
C ASP A 181 -9.62 5.02 11.11
N LEU A 182 -8.79 4.06 10.68
CA LEU A 182 -8.25 4.04 9.32
C LEU A 182 -9.33 3.74 8.27
N CYS A 183 -10.31 2.90 8.60
CA CYS A 183 -11.41 2.59 7.70
C CYS A 183 -12.42 3.74 7.57
N ASP A 184 -12.60 4.54 8.63
CA ASP A 184 -13.49 5.69 8.64
C ASP A 184 -12.91 6.93 7.93
N ALA A 185 -11.58 7.02 7.81
CA ALA A 185 -10.85 8.12 7.16
C ALA A 185 -10.88 8.06 5.62
#